data_AF-A0AAE0D531-F1
#
_entry.id   AF-A0AAE0D531-F1
#
_cell.length_a   1.000
_cell.length_b   1.000
_cell.length_c   1.000
_cell.angle_alpha   90.00
_cell.angle_beta   90.00
_cell.angle_gamma   90.00
#
_symmetry.space_group_name_H-M   'P 1'
#
loop_
_entity.id
_entity.type
_entity.pdbx_description
1 polymer ?
#
loop_
_entity_poly.entity_id
_entity_poly.type
_entity_poly.pdbx_seq_one_letter_code
_entity_poly.pdbx_strand_id
1 'polypeptide(L)' 'MEVAGVDANSPCLVIRGISDYADSHKNDVWKSYAAGNAAVFARHLLEVIPRTMNSRDERRG' A
#
# COMPACT_ATOMS: atom_id res chain seq x y z
N MET A 1 -5.23 -7.15 -11.01
CA MET A 1 -5.48 -5.73 -10.65
C MET A 1 -6.38 -5.81 -9.45
N GLU A 2 -5.90 -5.57 -8.23
CA GLU A 2 -6.71 -5.82 -7.03
C GLU A 2 -6.78 -4.56 -6.15
N VAL A 3 -7.92 -3.86 -6.18
CA VAL A 3 -8.37 -2.76 -5.28
C VAL A 3 -9.91 -2.70 -5.30
N ALA A 4 -10.54 -3.21 -6.37
CA ALA A 4 -11.98 -3.44 -6.39
C ALA A 4 -12.35 -4.35 -5.19
N GLY A 5 -13.08 -3.80 -4.21
CA GLY A 5 -13.47 -4.51 -2.99
C GLY A 5 -12.95 -3.90 -1.69
N VAL A 6 -12.11 -2.86 -1.73
CA VAL A 6 -11.82 -2.07 -0.52
C VAL A 6 -13.05 -1.24 -0.16
N ASP A 7 -13.57 -1.44 1.05
CA ASP A 7 -14.67 -0.66 1.60
C ASP A 7 -14.25 0.81 1.70
N ALA A 8 -14.98 1.68 0.98
CA ALA A 8 -14.70 3.12 0.91
C ALA A 8 -14.79 3.82 2.27
N ASN A 9 -15.46 3.20 3.25
CA ASN A 9 -15.65 3.78 4.58
C ASN A 9 -14.55 3.44 5.59
N SER A 10 -13.58 2.59 5.24
CA SER A 10 -12.43 2.30 6.11
C SER A 10 -11.25 3.20 5.73
N PRO A 11 -10.53 3.80 6.70
CA PRO A 11 -9.30 4.52 6.40
C PRO A 11 -8.28 3.56 5.80
N CYS A 12 -8.08 3.67 4.49
CA CYS A 12 -7.18 2.80 3.73
C CYS A 12 -6.29 3.64 2.82
N LEU A 13 -5.02 3.24 2.71
CA LEU A 13 -4.05 3.82 1.79
C LEU A 13 -3.55 2.71 0.87
N VAL A 14 -3.67 2.94 -0.45
CA VAL A 14 -3.21 1.99 -1.45
C VAL A 14 -1.82 2.38 -1.93
N ILE A 15 -0.88 1.44 -1.87
CA ILE A 15 0.49 1.58 -2.39
C ILE A 15 0.68 0.55 -3.50
N ARG A 16 1.06 1.00 -4.70
CA ARG A 16 1.26 0.15 -5.88
C ARG A 16 2.47 0.60 -6.67
N GLY A 17 3.24 -0.37 -7.18
CA GLY A 17 4.32 -0.13 -8.12
C GLY A 17 3.79 -0.14 -9.56
N ILE A 18 4.43 0.64 -10.43
CA ILE A 18 4.14 0.65 -11.87
C ILE A 18 5.06 -0.37 -12.55
N SER A 19 4.48 -1.38 -13.19
CA SER A 19 5.22 -2.46 -13.85
C SER A 19 5.03 -2.53 -15.35
N ASP A 20 4.13 -1.74 -15.92
CA ASP A 20 3.80 -1.80 -17.33
C ASP A 20 3.54 -0.40 -17.88
N TYR A 21 3.87 -0.20 -19.15
CA TYR A 21 3.44 1.00 -19.85
C TYR A 21 1.98 0.79 -20.26
N ALA A 22 1.14 1.82 -20.20
CA ALA A 22 -0.30 1.71 -20.50
C ALA A 22 -0.57 1.58 -22.01
N ASP A 23 0.21 0.74 -22.70
CA ASP A 23 0.10 0.41 -24.11
C ASP A 23 -0.19 -1.10 -24.27
N SER A 24 -0.18 -1.57 -25.53
CA SER A 24 -0.46 -2.96 -25.87
C SER A 24 0.66 -3.93 -25.47
N HIS A 25 1.85 -3.43 -25.14
CA HIS A 25 3.05 -4.22 -24.96
C HIS A 25 3.22 -4.59 -23.50
N LYS A 26 2.74 -5.77 -23.12
CA LYS A 26 2.92 -6.27 -21.75
C LYS A 26 4.40 -6.50 -21.45
N ASN A 27 4.92 -5.80 -20.45
CA ASN A 27 6.28 -6.01 -19.96
C ASN A 27 6.29 -6.66 -18.57
N ASP A 28 6.37 -7.99 -18.54
CA ASP A 28 6.36 -8.75 -17.29
C ASP A 28 7.66 -8.64 -16.47
N VAL A 29 8.75 -8.18 -17.09
CA VAL A 29 10.08 -8.09 -16.45
C VAL A 29 10.07 -7.15 -15.25
N TRP A 30 9.31 -6.06 -15.33
CA TRP A 30 9.30 -5.02 -14.30
C TRP A 30 8.36 -5.34 -13.13
N LYS A 31 7.56 -6.41 -13.19
CA LYS A 31 6.59 -6.75 -12.13
C LYS A 31 7.26 -6.98 -10.78
N SER A 32 8.33 -7.78 -10.75
CA SER A 32 9.07 -8.06 -9.52
C SER A 32 9.72 -6.79 -8.96
N TYR A 33 10.27 -5.94 -9.82
CA TYR A 33 10.87 -4.68 -9.42
C TYR A 33 9.83 -3.70 -8.87
N ALA A 34 8.71 -3.54 -9.55
CA ALA A 34 7.60 -2.68 -9.14
C ALA A 34 7.00 -3.13 -7.80
N ALA A 35 6.79 -4.45 -7.62
CA ALA A 35 6.31 -5.02 -6.37
C ALA A 35 7.31 -4.79 -5.22
N GLY A 36 8.61 -5.00 -5.47
CA GLY A 36 9.67 -4.77 -4.48
C GLY A 36 9.73 -3.30 -4.03
N ASN A 37 9.69 -2.36 -4.97
CA ASN A 37 9.70 -0.93 -4.64
C ASN A 37 8.47 -0.51 -3.83
N ALA A 38 7.28 -0.99 -4.21
CA ALA A 38 6.06 -0.71 -3.47
C ALA A 38 6.13 -1.23 -2.03
N ALA A 39 6.68 -2.44 -1.82
CA ALA A 39 6.84 -3.02 -0.49
C ALA A 39 7.85 -2.27 0.38
N VAL A 40 9.00 -1.87 -0.19
CA VAL A 40 10.01 -1.07 0.51
C VAL A 40 9.44 0.30 0.91
N PHE A 41 8.73 0.95 -0.02
CA PHE A 41 8.06 2.22 0.28
C PHE A 41 7.02 2.06 1.39
N ALA A 42 6.17 1.03 1.32
CA ALA A 42 5.17 0.77 2.36
C ALA A 42 5.81 0.56 3.74
N ARG A 43 6.90 -0.22 3.81
CA ARG A 43 7.65 -0.40 5.05
C ARG A 43 8.18 0.93 5.58
N HIS A 44 8.85 1.70 4.74
CA HIS A 44 9.43 2.99 5.15
C HIS A 44 8.33 3.97 5.61
N LEU A 45 7.18 3.97 4.94
CA LEU A 45 6.04 4.77 5.34
C LEU A 45 5.54 4.41 6.75
N LEU A 46 5.49 3.12 7.08
CA LEU A 46 5.10 2.66 8.42
C LEU A 46 6.14 3.02 9.50
N GLU A 47 7.40 3.20 9.13
CA GLU A 47 8.47 3.64 10.03
C GLU A 47 8.39 5.15 10.34
N VAL A 48 7.90 5.96 9.40
CA VAL A 48 7.78 7.43 9.57
C VAL A 48 6.43 7.87 10.14
N ILE A 49 5.36 7.11 9.93
CA ILE A 49 4.05 7.43 10.48
C ILE A 49 4.08 7.18 11.99
N PRO A 50 3.81 8.20 12.83
CA PRO A 50 3.68 8.00 14.25
C PRO A 50 2.57 6.98 14.51
N ARG A 51 2.81 6.02 15.42
CA ARG A 51 1.73 5.16 15.90
C ARG A 51 0.72 6.08 16.57
N THR A 52 -0.42 6.29 15.91
CA THR A 52 -1.55 6.92 16.57
C THR A 52 -1.95 5.97 17.70
N MET A 53 -1.66 6.37 18.94
CA MET A 53 -2.28 5.73 20.08
C MET A 53 -3.78 5.96 19.93
N ASN A 54 -4.50 4.92 19.54
CA ASN A 54 -5.95 4.98 19.61
C ASN A 54 -6.31 5.20 21.08
N SER A 55 -6.98 6.30 21.39
CA SER A 55 -7.63 6.59 22.68
C SER A 55 -8.75 5.60 23.06
N ARG A 56 -8.81 4.43 22.38
CA ARG A 56 -9.65 3.28 22.76
C ARG A 56 -8.96 2.35 23.76
N ASP A 57 -7.65 2.46 23.97
CA ASP A 57 -6.93 1.65 24.97
C ASP A 57 -7.03 2.23 26.40
N GLU A 58 -7.40 3.50 26.58
CA GLU A 58 -7.54 4.14 27.91
C GLU A 58 -8.89 3.89 28.59
N ARG A 59 -9.85 3.20 27.94
CA ARG A 59 -11.15 2.84 28.56
C ARG A 59 -11.24 1.37 28.99
N ARG A 60 -10.10 0.75 29.27
CA ARG A 60 -10.00 -0.63 29.80
C ARG A 60 -9.09 -0.76 31.03
N GLY A 61 -8.81 0.36 31.72
CA GLY A 61 -8.17 0.39 33.05
C GLY A 61 -9.15 0.81 34.12
#